data_AF-K5XPX7-F1
#
_entry.id   AF-K5XPX7-F1
#
_cell.length_a   1.000
_cell.length_b   1.000
_cell.length_c   1.000
_cell.angle_alpha   90.00
_cell.angle_beta   90.00
_cell.angle_gamma   90.00
#
_symmetry.space_group_name_H-M   'P 1'
#
loop_
_entity.id
_entity.type
_entity.pdbx_description
1 polymer ?
#
loop_
_entity_poly.entity_id
_entity_poly.type
_entity_poly.pdbx_seq_one_letter_code
_entity_poly.pdbx_strand_id
1 'polypeptide(L)'
;MHVFVASLLLLVASVHAKILTLQSPRFVVLDSQGQQSRSEPISLTQKSRNPVFLNATDTLKVTFQVVDKESGEGTQPHQTFLRFYDATTDEEGIQPIRVTQGGKAKLELNMARPPLSLPPTGDVPLQVMLYIGQPNFSPIAVELFDLHVPHSQPPPAHPDEASFHLLPEIHHIFRPDQKLPYKLVSAVFSGLVIAPWFLLVGLWSQVSPRLTHLFSPNVLPFILSLGAYEFLVFYYWVDLKLGQVLLCGGVLAIINLFTGKHALSSIAKRRLNKD
;
A
#
# COMPACT_ATOMS: atom_id res chain seq x y z
N MET A 1 20.32 -75.37 17.00
CA MET A 1 18.93 -74.98 16.67
C MET A 1 18.96 -73.57 16.10
N HIS A 2 18.11 -73.28 15.10
CA HIS A 2 18.02 -72.11 14.19
C HIS A 2 18.43 -72.51 12.76
N VAL A 3 17.70 -73.44 12.12
CA VAL A 3 16.42 -73.24 11.40
C VAL A 3 16.55 -72.20 10.29
N PHE A 4 16.73 -72.76 9.08
CA PHE A 4 16.46 -72.19 7.77
C PHE A 4 15.17 -71.36 7.73
N VAL A 5 15.26 -70.14 7.21
CA VAL A 5 14.10 -69.41 6.68
C VAL A 5 14.36 -69.18 5.20
N ALA A 6 13.54 -69.84 4.38
CA ALA A 6 13.42 -69.65 2.96
C ALA A 6 12.85 -68.26 2.63
N SER A 7 13.28 -67.66 1.52
CA SER A 7 12.43 -66.76 0.74
C SER A 7 12.89 -66.68 -0.72
N LEU A 8 12.18 -67.49 -1.50
CA LEU A 8 11.80 -67.33 -2.90
C LEU A 8 11.88 -65.88 -3.39
N LEU A 9 12.88 -65.54 -4.20
CA LEU A 9 12.93 -64.28 -4.94
C LEU A 9 12.15 -64.43 -6.26
N LEU A 10 11.13 -63.59 -6.38
CA LEU A 10 10.18 -63.46 -7.47
C LEU A 10 10.84 -63.36 -8.85
N LEU A 11 10.25 -64.12 -9.78
CA LEU A 11 10.41 -63.99 -11.22
C LEU A 11 9.90 -62.60 -11.64
N VAL A 12 10.81 -61.67 -11.92
CA VAL A 12 10.48 -60.36 -12.49
C VAL A 12 10.07 -60.59 -13.96
N ALA A 13 8.78 -60.74 -14.20
CA ALA A 13 8.23 -60.66 -15.54
C ALA A 13 8.43 -59.22 -16.04
N SER A 14 9.38 -59.03 -16.95
CA SER A 14 9.59 -57.76 -17.66
C SER A 14 8.36 -57.44 -18.51
N VAL A 15 7.44 -56.66 -17.94
CA VAL A 15 6.30 -56.08 -18.65
C VAL A 15 6.85 -55.14 -19.71
N HIS A 16 6.90 -55.61 -20.97
CA HIS A 16 7.19 -54.76 -22.10
C HIS A 16 5.96 -53.90 -22.37
N ALA A 17 6.02 -52.65 -21.94
CA ALA A 17 4.99 -51.67 -22.26
C ALA A 17 5.08 -51.32 -23.75
N LYS A 18 3.94 -51.37 -24.44
CA LYS A 18 3.85 -50.93 -25.84
C LYS A 18 4.10 -49.42 -25.95
N ILE A 19 4.52 -48.96 -27.12
CA ILE A 19 4.88 -47.54 -27.32
C ILE A 19 3.75 -46.84 -28.10
N LEU A 20 3.22 -45.76 -27.54
CA LEU A 20 2.30 -44.87 -28.25
C LEU A 20 3.08 -43.85 -29.09
N THR A 21 2.55 -43.50 -30.25
CA THR A 21 3.06 -42.41 -31.09
C THR A 21 1.94 -41.52 -31.56
N LEU A 22 2.29 -40.32 -32.02
CA LEU A 22 1.34 -39.35 -32.56
C LEU A 22 1.43 -39.30 -34.07
N GLN A 23 0.30 -39.51 -34.74
CA GLN A 23 0.15 -39.33 -36.17
C GLN A 23 -0.40 -37.93 -36.47
N SER A 24 0.27 -37.21 -37.37
CA SER A 24 -0.07 -35.85 -37.80
C SER A 24 -0.29 -34.80 -36.69
N PRO A 25 0.52 -34.79 -35.61
CA PRO A 25 0.37 -33.79 -34.56
C PRO A 25 0.75 -32.41 -35.10
N ARG A 26 -0.14 -31.43 -34.93
CA ARG A 26 0.06 -30.05 -35.39
C ARG A 26 -0.64 -29.07 -34.46
N PHE A 27 -0.11 -27.86 -34.40
CA PHE A 27 -0.83 -26.71 -33.86
C PHE A 27 -1.12 -25.69 -34.96
N VAL A 28 -2.19 -24.93 -34.76
CA VAL A 28 -2.66 -23.88 -35.66
C VAL A 28 -3.09 -22.70 -34.80
N VAL A 29 -2.58 -21.51 -35.10
CA VAL A 29 -3.05 -20.25 -34.53
C VAL A 29 -3.96 -19.59 -35.55
N LEU A 30 -5.18 -19.28 -35.12
CA LEU A 30 -6.16 -18.54 -35.89
C LEU A 30 -6.30 -17.13 -35.33
N ASP A 31 -6.36 -16.13 -36.21
CA ASP A 31 -6.66 -14.75 -35.83
C ASP A 31 -8.15 -14.55 -35.49
N SER A 32 -8.49 -13.31 -35.10
CA SER A 32 -9.87 -12.86 -34.84
C SER A 32 -10.86 -13.08 -36.00
N GLN A 33 -10.38 -13.17 -37.25
CA GLN A 33 -11.19 -13.39 -38.45
C GLN A 33 -11.25 -14.88 -38.85
N GLY A 34 -10.62 -15.76 -38.07
CA GLY A 34 -10.54 -17.19 -38.33
C GLY A 34 -9.55 -17.56 -39.44
N GLN A 35 -8.70 -16.62 -39.87
CA GLN A 35 -7.61 -16.89 -40.81
C GLN A 35 -6.44 -17.55 -40.08
N GLN A 36 -5.73 -18.43 -40.80
CA GLN A 36 -4.61 -19.16 -40.26
C GLN A 36 -3.34 -18.29 -40.26
N SER A 37 -2.98 -17.78 -39.08
CA SER A 37 -1.78 -16.97 -38.89
C SER A 37 -0.51 -17.82 -38.85
N ARG A 38 -0.58 -19.01 -38.23
CA ARG A 38 0.57 -19.92 -38.10
C ARG A 38 0.10 -21.36 -38.01
N SER A 39 0.79 -22.28 -38.67
CA SER A 39 0.60 -23.72 -38.47
C SER A 39 1.93 -24.44 -38.58
N GLU A 40 2.23 -25.27 -37.60
CA GLU A 40 3.45 -26.06 -37.56
C GLU A 40 3.16 -27.49 -37.06
N PRO A 41 3.89 -28.48 -37.58
CA PRO A 41 3.86 -29.83 -37.03
C PRO A 41 4.54 -29.85 -35.66
N ILE A 42 4.01 -30.67 -34.75
CA ILE A 42 4.55 -30.87 -33.41
C ILE A 42 5.49 -32.07 -33.43
N SER A 43 6.68 -31.94 -32.87
CA SER A 43 7.60 -33.07 -32.71
C SER A 43 7.50 -33.65 -31.30
N LEU A 44 7.56 -34.98 -31.18
CA LEU A 44 7.54 -35.66 -29.88
C LEU A 44 8.89 -35.65 -29.15
N THR A 45 9.98 -35.32 -29.85
CA THR A 45 11.35 -35.43 -29.32
C THR A 45 12.00 -34.07 -29.08
N GLN A 46 11.48 -33.02 -29.69
CA GLN A 46 12.07 -31.69 -29.65
C GLN A 46 10.98 -30.62 -29.52
N LYS A 47 11.17 -29.75 -28.52
CA LYS A 47 10.38 -28.54 -28.31
C LYS A 47 10.49 -27.60 -29.52
N SER A 48 9.39 -26.93 -29.88
CA SER A 48 9.43 -25.89 -30.92
C SER A 48 10.35 -24.74 -30.50
N ARG A 49 11.18 -24.26 -31.43
CA ARG A 49 12.19 -23.21 -31.15
C ARG A 49 11.59 -21.81 -31.00
N ASN A 50 10.49 -21.54 -31.70
CA ASN A 50 9.89 -20.21 -31.77
C ASN A 50 8.62 -20.20 -30.90
N PRO A 51 8.55 -19.32 -29.88
CA PRO A 51 7.37 -19.22 -29.03
C PRO A 51 6.12 -18.87 -29.83
N VAL A 52 4.97 -19.32 -29.35
CA VAL A 52 3.66 -19.07 -29.94
C VAL A 52 3.04 -17.88 -29.21
N PHE A 53 2.66 -16.85 -29.95
CA PHE A 53 1.99 -15.67 -29.40
C PHE A 53 0.51 -15.73 -29.74
N LEU A 54 -0.34 -15.56 -28.73
CA LEU A 54 -1.78 -15.40 -28.89
C LEU A 54 -2.18 -13.99 -28.45
N ASN A 55 -2.98 -13.31 -29.26
CA ASN A 55 -3.66 -12.09 -28.85
C ASN A 55 -4.97 -12.41 -28.11
N ALA A 56 -5.61 -11.38 -27.53
CA ALA A 56 -6.85 -11.49 -26.77
C ALA A 56 -8.05 -12.11 -27.52
N THR A 57 -8.00 -12.19 -28.85
CA THR A 57 -9.08 -12.75 -29.68
C THR A 57 -8.65 -13.96 -30.49
N ASP A 58 -7.39 -14.38 -30.38
CA ASP A 58 -6.85 -15.46 -31.19
C ASP A 58 -7.29 -16.83 -30.64
N THR A 59 -7.29 -17.83 -31.52
CA THR A 59 -7.65 -19.20 -31.15
C THR A 59 -6.53 -20.17 -31.49
N LEU A 60 -6.03 -20.88 -30.49
CA LEU A 60 -5.05 -21.95 -30.66
C LEU A 60 -5.76 -23.29 -30.82
N LYS A 61 -5.50 -23.98 -31.92
CA LYS A 61 -5.99 -25.34 -32.19
C LYS A 61 -4.83 -26.32 -32.16
N VAL A 62 -4.97 -27.38 -31.37
CA VAL A 62 -4.01 -28.50 -31.34
C VAL A 62 -4.74 -29.76 -31.77
N THR A 63 -4.21 -30.45 -32.79
CA THR A 63 -4.81 -31.67 -33.33
C THR A 63 -3.76 -32.75 -33.48
N PHE A 64 -4.09 -33.96 -33.06
CA PHE A 64 -3.23 -35.14 -33.22
C PHE A 64 -4.08 -36.41 -33.21
N GLN A 65 -3.51 -37.51 -33.70
CA GLN A 65 -4.10 -38.84 -33.57
C GLN A 65 -3.13 -39.74 -32.80
N VAL A 66 -3.60 -40.38 -31.74
CA VAL A 66 -2.81 -41.34 -30.95
C VAL A 66 -2.90 -42.71 -31.61
N VAL A 67 -1.75 -43.31 -31.90
CA VAL A 67 -1.65 -44.63 -32.56
C VAL A 67 -0.63 -45.51 -31.83
N ASP A 68 -0.88 -46.82 -31.82
CA ASP A 68 0.11 -47.81 -31.41
C ASP A 68 1.23 -47.85 -32.47
N LYS A 69 2.49 -47.73 -32.04
CA LYS A 69 3.66 -47.73 -32.94
C LYS A 69 3.80 -49.05 -33.71
N GLU A 70 3.37 -50.16 -33.12
CA GLU A 70 3.55 -51.49 -33.71
C GLU A 70 2.41 -51.87 -34.65
N SER A 71 1.15 -51.61 -34.28
CA SER A 71 0.00 -51.96 -35.12
C SER A 71 -0.45 -50.85 -36.06
N GLY A 72 -0.10 -49.59 -35.78
CA GLY A 72 -0.61 -48.43 -36.50
C GLY A 72 -2.11 -48.15 -36.24
N GLU A 73 -2.75 -48.91 -35.35
CA GLU A 73 -4.15 -48.72 -35.01
C GLU A 73 -4.34 -47.55 -34.06
N GLY A 74 -5.40 -46.76 -34.28
CA GLY A 74 -5.78 -45.66 -33.42
C GLY A 74 -6.34 -46.17 -32.10
N THR A 75 -5.74 -45.74 -30.99
CA THR A 75 -6.16 -46.14 -29.64
C THR A 75 -6.72 -44.93 -28.88
N GLN A 76 -7.68 -45.17 -28.00
CA GLN A 76 -8.22 -44.15 -27.11
C GLN A 76 -7.52 -44.23 -25.74
N PRO A 77 -6.66 -43.25 -25.39
CA PRO A 77 -6.00 -43.26 -24.08
C PRO A 77 -6.99 -43.01 -22.95
N HIS A 78 -6.64 -43.49 -21.74
CA HIS A 78 -7.44 -43.22 -20.54
C HIS A 78 -7.26 -41.80 -20.03
N GLN A 79 -6.07 -41.23 -20.19
CA GLN A 79 -5.74 -39.87 -19.78
C GLN A 79 -5.07 -39.12 -20.94
N THR A 80 -5.55 -37.92 -21.22
CA THR A 80 -4.96 -37.01 -22.22
C THR A 80 -5.26 -35.59 -21.79
N PHE A 81 -4.23 -34.82 -21.49
CA PHE A 81 -4.36 -33.43 -21.09
C PHE A 81 -3.17 -32.59 -21.54
N LEU A 82 -3.41 -31.31 -21.77
CA LEU A 82 -2.35 -30.31 -21.83
C LEU A 82 -2.19 -29.68 -20.47
N ARG A 83 -0.94 -29.51 -20.05
CA ARG A 83 -0.56 -28.68 -18.92
C ARG A 83 0.03 -27.38 -19.44
N PHE A 84 -0.43 -26.28 -18.88
CA PHE A 84 0.13 -24.95 -19.00
C PHE A 84 0.84 -24.64 -17.69
N TYR A 85 2.13 -24.36 -17.72
CA TYR A 85 2.92 -24.16 -16.51
C TYR A 85 3.66 -22.82 -16.56
N ASP A 86 3.54 -22.03 -15.50
CA ASP A 86 4.34 -20.83 -15.29
C ASP A 86 5.51 -21.15 -14.36
N ALA A 87 6.73 -21.05 -14.87
CA ALA A 87 7.95 -21.36 -14.12
C ALA A 87 8.28 -20.35 -13.02
N THR A 88 7.66 -19.16 -13.03
CA THR A 88 7.95 -18.09 -12.06
C THR A 88 7.01 -18.12 -10.86
N THR A 89 5.72 -18.33 -11.10
CA THR A 89 4.71 -18.43 -10.04
C THR A 89 4.52 -19.85 -9.54
N ASP A 90 5.06 -20.85 -10.24
CA ASP A 90 4.83 -22.29 -10.02
C ASP A 90 3.36 -22.70 -10.16
N GLU A 91 2.55 -21.84 -10.81
CA GLU A 91 1.15 -22.11 -11.08
C GLU A 91 0.99 -22.99 -12.32
N GLU A 92 0.03 -23.91 -12.26
CA GLU A 92 -0.28 -24.80 -13.37
C GLU A 92 -1.77 -24.83 -13.68
N GLY A 93 -2.05 -24.93 -14.97
CA GLY A 93 -3.38 -25.10 -15.51
C GLY A 93 -3.47 -26.38 -16.33
N ILE A 94 -4.47 -27.20 -16.07
CA ILE A 94 -4.65 -28.49 -16.75
C ILE A 94 -5.91 -28.45 -17.61
N GLN A 95 -5.75 -28.66 -18.91
CA GLN A 95 -6.84 -28.75 -19.87
C GLN A 95 -6.98 -30.18 -20.38
N PRO A 96 -8.04 -30.90 -19.97
CA PRO A 96 -8.35 -32.22 -20.52
C PRO A 96 -8.64 -32.14 -22.02
N ILE A 97 -8.17 -33.13 -22.77
CA ILE A 97 -8.46 -33.26 -24.21
C ILE A 97 -9.31 -34.51 -24.42
N ARG A 98 -10.45 -34.32 -25.09
CA ARG A 98 -11.30 -35.45 -25.47
C ARG A 98 -10.71 -36.16 -26.69
N VAL A 99 -10.43 -37.46 -26.52
CA VAL A 99 -9.95 -38.34 -27.60
C VAL A 99 -11.09 -39.27 -28.03
N THR A 100 -11.26 -39.43 -29.34
CA THR A 100 -12.24 -40.36 -29.93
C THR A 100 -11.75 -41.81 -29.87
N GLN A 101 -12.64 -42.78 -30.10
CA GLN A 101 -12.28 -44.21 -30.14
C GLN A 101 -11.16 -44.52 -31.14
N GLY A 102 -11.10 -43.81 -32.27
CA GLY A 102 -10.04 -43.95 -33.27
C GLY A 102 -8.76 -43.13 -32.97
N GLY A 103 -8.59 -42.66 -31.75
CA GLY A 103 -7.39 -41.94 -31.29
C GLY A 103 -7.29 -40.48 -31.71
N LYS A 104 -8.26 -39.93 -32.46
CA LYS A 104 -8.23 -38.52 -32.90
C LYS A 104 -8.59 -37.58 -31.74
N ALA A 105 -7.79 -36.55 -31.56
CA ALA A 105 -7.92 -35.52 -30.54
C ALA A 105 -7.92 -34.13 -31.19
N LYS A 106 -8.82 -33.25 -30.71
CA LYS A 106 -8.85 -31.84 -31.08
C LYS A 106 -9.04 -31.02 -29.82
N LEU A 107 -8.13 -30.09 -29.59
CA LEU A 107 -8.25 -29.04 -28.59
C LEU A 107 -8.38 -27.69 -29.30
N GLU A 108 -9.27 -26.85 -28.78
CA GLU A 108 -9.48 -25.49 -29.25
C GLU A 108 -9.49 -24.56 -28.03
N LEU A 109 -8.52 -23.67 -27.99
CA LEU A 109 -8.29 -22.73 -26.92
C LEU A 109 -8.55 -21.33 -27.47
N ASN A 110 -9.70 -20.75 -27.12
CA ASN A 110 -10.15 -19.45 -27.61
C ASN A 110 -9.86 -18.36 -26.57
N MET A 111 -9.02 -17.38 -26.92
CA MET A 111 -8.64 -16.28 -26.01
C MET A 111 -9.74 -15.24 -25.81
N ALA A 112 -10.73 -15.15 -26.71
CA ALA A 112 -11.87 -14.25 -26.50
C ALA A 112 -12.72 -14.67 -25.28
N ARG A 113 -12.63 -15.95 -24.89
CA ARG A 113 -13.23 -16.53 -23.67
C ARG A 113 -12.23 -17.52 -23.08
N PRO A 114 -11.15 -17.03 -22.43
CA PRO A 114 -10.08 -17.88 -21.97
C PRO A 114 -10.65 -18.87 -20.95
N PRO A 115 -10.30 -20.17 -21.03
CA PRO A 115 -10.82 -21.15 -20.11
C PRO A 115 -10.22 -20.93 -18.70
N LEU A 116 -11.01 -21.28 -17.68
CA LEU A 116 -10.59 -21.23 -16.27
C LEU A 116 -9.43 -22.19 -15.94
N SER A 117 -9.09 -23.08 -16.87
CA SER A 117 -7.97 -24.00 -16.76
C SER A 117 -6.62 -23.36 -17.06
N LEU A 118 -6.56 -22.10 -17.51
CA LEU A 118 -5.29 -21.39 -17.67
C LEU A 118 -4.86 -20.79 -16.33
N PRO A 119 -3.57 -20.91 -15.97
CA PRO A 119 -3.06 -20.21 -14.80
C PRO A 119 -3.09 -18.69 -15.05
N PRO A 120 -3.10 -17.88 -13.98
CA PRO A 120 -2.83 -16.45 -14.08
C PRO A 120 -1.59 -16.20 -14.95
N THR A 121 -1.73 -15.37 -15.98
CA THR A 121 -0.67 -15.17 -16.98
C THR A 121 -0.14 -13.75 -16.95
N GLY A 122 1.20 -13.63 -16.92
CA GLY A 122 1.95 -12.38 -16.95
C GLY A 122 2.74 -12.17 -18.26
N ASP A 123 3.87 -11.47 -18.16
CA ASP A 123 4.82 -11.27 -19.28
C ASP A 123 5.60 -12.55 -19.66
N VAL A 124 5.64 -13.52 -18.75
CA VAL A 124 6.43 -14.76 -18.88
C VAL A 124 5.68 -15.77 -19.78
N PRO A 125 6.37 -16.49 -20.69
CA PRO A 125 5.72 -17.53 -21.49
C PRO A 125 5.33 -18.75 -20.64
N LEU A 126 4.14 -19.28 -20.91
CA LEU A 126 3.67 -20.54 -20.33
C LEU A 126 4.27 -21.73 -21.08
N GLN A 127 4.81 -22.71 -20.34
CA GLN A 127 5.29 -23.96 -20.90
C GLN A 127 4.12 -24.90 -21.16
N VAL A 128 3.93 -25.32 -22.41
CA VAL A 128 2.86 -26.24 -22.79
C VAL A 128 3.39 -27.66 -22.88
N MET A 129 2.93 -28.53 -21.99
CA MET A 129 3.28 -29.95 -21.99
C MET A 129 2.08 -30.83 -22.31
N LEU A 130 2.30 -31.87 -23.12
CA LEU A 130 1.31 -32.89 -23.44
C LEU A 130 1.59 -34.15 -22.64
N TYR A 131 0.54 -34.59 -21.93
CA TYR A 131 0.55 -35.85 -21.19
C TYR A 131 -0.46 -36.81 -21.79
N ILE A 132 -0.02 -38.05 -22.07
CA ILE A 132 -0.87 -39.14 -22.55
C ILE A 132 -0.55 -40.39 -21.72
N GLY A 133 -1.60 -40.96 -21.13
CA GLY A 133 -1.50 -42.16 -20.30
C GLY A 133 -2.54 -43.20 -20.70
N GLN A 134 -2.09 -44.45 -20.84
CA GLN A 134 -2.94 -45.61 -21.06
C GLN A 134 -2.32 -46.84 -20.38
N PRO A 135 -3.12 -47.72 -19.75
CA PRO A 135 -2.59 -48.96 -19.18
C PRO A 135 -1.87 -49.80 -20.23
N ASN A 136 -0.76 -50.44 -19.85
CA ASN A 136 0.08 -51.30 -20.69
C ASN A 136 0.85 -50.58 -21.82
N PHE A 137 0.78 -49.25 -21.88
CA PHE A 137 1.59 -48.42 -22.76
C PHE A 137 2.57 -47.54 -21.96
N SER A 138 3.69 -47.17 -22.57
CA SER A 138 4.62 -46.20 -22.01
C SER A 138 3.97 -44.79 -22.00
N PRO A 139 4.02 -44.05 -20.88
CA PRO A 139 3.43 -42.71 -20.81
C PRO A 139 4.20 -41.72 -21.68
N ILE A 140 3.48 -40.82 -22.34
CA ILE A 140 4.08 -39.72 -23.11
C ILE A 140 3.99 -38.46 -22.25
N ALA A 141 5.13 -37.83 -22.01
CA ALA A 141 5.25 -36.50 -21.40
C ALA A 141 6.22 -35.69 -22.27
N VAL A 142 5.70 -34.74 -23.04
CA VAL A 142 6.50 -33.97 -24.01
C VAL A 142 6.16 -32.50 -23.93
N GLU A 143 7.20 -31.67 -23.87
CA GLU A 143 7.09 -30.22 -23.98
C GLU A 143 6.92 -29.82 -25.46
N LEU A 144 5.81 -29.13 -25.76
CA LEU A 144 5.43 -28.79 -27.12
C LEU A 144 6.08 -27.49 -27.57
N PHE A 145 5.76 -26.40 -26.88
CA PHE A 145 6.19 -25.03 -27.19
C PHE A 145 5.93 -24.11 -26.00
N ASP A 146 6.57 -22.95 -26.05
CA ASP A 146 6.30 -21.82 -25.15
C ASP A 146 5.14 -20.98 -25.70
N LEU A 147 4.21 -20.62 -24.83
CA LEU A 147 2.98 -19.91 -25.17
C LEU A 147 2.92 -18.56 -24.45
N HIS A 148 2.96 -17.48 -25.22
CA HIS A 148 2.62 -16.15 -24.73
C HIS A 148 1.13 -15.88 -24.90
N VAL A 149 0.49 -15.55 -23.79
CA VAL A 149 -0.94 -15.20 -23.69
C VAL A 149 -1.03 -13.76 -23.17
N PRO A 150 -2.05 -12.97 -23.54
CA PRO A 150 -2.28 -11.66 -22.92
C PRO A 150 -2.41 -11.78 -21.40
N HIS A 151 -2.03 -10.70 -20.71
CA HIS A 151 -2.17 -10.58 -19.27
C HIS A 151 -3.60 -10.90 -18.79
N SER A 152 -3.71 -11.84 -17.86
CA SER A 152 -4.97 -12.13 -17.19
C SER A 152 -5.14 -11.27 -15.94
N GLN A 153 -6.33 -11.31 -15.35
CA GLN A 153 -6.50 -10.81 -13.99
C GLN A 153 -5.67 -11.68 -13.03
N PRO A 154 -5.16 -11.10 -11.92
CA PRO A 154 -4.50 -11.86 -10.88
C PRO A 154 -5.44 -12.92 -10.30
N PRO A 155 -4.90 -14.00 -9.72
CA PRO A 155 -5.72 -15.01 -9.07
C PRO A 155 -6.59 -14.34 -7.98
N PRO A 156 -7.84 -14.81 -7.77
CA PRO A 156 -8.65 -14.32 -6.67
C PRO A 156 -7.94 -14.58 -5.35
N ALA A 157 -7.59 -13.51 -4.64
CA ALA A 157 -6.95 -13.62 -3.33
C ALA A 157 -7.87 -14.38 -2.37
N HIS A 158 -7.32 -15.36 -1.66
CA HIS A 158 -8.10 -16.11 -0.68
C HIS A 158 -8.39 -15.19 0.52
N PRO A 159 -9.60 -15.22 1.12
CA PRO A 159 -9.94 -14.34 2.25
C PRO A 159 -8.93 -14.41 3.40
N ASP A 160 -8.36 -15.59 3.62
CA ASP A 160 -7.39 -15.84 4.69
C ASP A 160 -5.92 -15.59 4.29
N GLU A 161 -5.63 -15.30 3.01
CA GLU A 161 -4.25 -15.08 2.51
C GLU A 161 -3.54 -13.96 3.29
N ALA A 162 -4.27 -12.88 3.60
CA ALA A 162 -3.76 -11.78 4.41
C ALA A 162 -3.33 -12.18 5.84
N SER A 163 -3.82 -13.31 6.36
CA SER A 163 -3.45 -13.82 7.69
C SER A 163 -2.12 -14.57 7.69
N PHE A 164 -1.64 -15.02 6.52
CA PHE A 164 -0.40 -15.77 6.36
C PHE A 164 0.78 -14.91 5.90
N HIS A 165 0.55 -13.62 5.63
CA HIS A 165 1.57 -12.67 5.23
C HIS A 165 1.78 -11.58 6.27
N LEU A 166 3.00 -11.02 6.29
CA LEU A 166 3.29 -9.83 7.07
C LEU A 166 2.45 -8.67 6.53
N LEU A 167 1.61 -8.10 7.39
CA LEU A 167 0.81 -6.92 7.07
C LEU A 167 1.72 -5.70 6.87
N PRO A 168 1.36 -4.76 5.99
CA PRO A 168 2.12 -3.53 5.81
C PRO A 168 2.14 -2.71 7.11
N GLU A 169 3.25 -2.02 7.35
CA GLU A 169 3.40 -1.15 8.52
C GLU A 169 2.46 0.06 8.43
N ILE A 170 1.79 0.39 9.54
CA ILE A 170 0.87 1.53 9.63
C ILE A 170 1.60 2.71 10.27
N HIS A 171 1.81 3.78 9.51
CA HIS A 171 2.37 5.02 10.03
C HIS A 171 1.28 6.02 10.43
N HIS A 172 1.38 6.56 11.65
CA HIS A 172 0.49 7.63 12.08
C HIS A 172 0.85 8.96 11.39
N ILE A 173 -0.09 9.53 10.63
CA ILE A 173 0.09 10.82 9.95
C ILE A 173 -0.36 11.93 10.90
N PHE A 174 0.60 12.67 11.45
CA PHE A 174 0.33 13.84 12.28
C PHE A 174 -0.26 14.99 11.45
N ARG A 175 -1.03 15.86 12.11
CA ARG A 175 -1.49 17.10 11.48
C ARG A 175 -0.28 18.00 11.18
N PRO A 176 -0.25 18.66 10.01
CA PRO A 176 0.81 19.60 9.71
C PRO A 176 0.74 20.81 10.64
N ASP A 177 1.90 21.40 10.94
CA ASP A 177 1.99 22.62 11.73
C ASP A 177 1.24 23.78 11.05
N GLN A 178 0.63 24.62 11.87
CA GLN A 178 -0.07 25.81 11.38
C GLN A 178 0.95 26.79 10.76
N LYS A 179 0.64 27.29 9.56
CA LYS A 179 1.50 28.27 8.87
C LYS A 179 1.44 29.62 9.60
N LEU A 180 2.59 30.04 10.14
CA LEU A 180 2.74 31.35 10.77
C LEU A 180 2.94 32.46 9.71
N PRO A 181 2.48 33.69 9.96
CA PRO A 181 2.71 34.82 9.06
C PRO A 181 4.19 35.24 9.05
N TYR A 182 4.57 36.03 8.04
CA TYR A 182 5.93 36.51 7.90
C TYR A 182 6.32 37.48 9.03
N LYS A 183 7.45 37.21 9.70
CA LYS A 183 7.89 37.92 10.92
C LYS A 183 8.00 39.44 10.74
N LEU A 184 8.42 39.92 9.57
CA LEU A 184 8.53 41.37 9.34
C LEU A 184 7.17 42.05 9.31
N VAL A 185 6.15 41.40 8.72
CA VAL A 185 4.78 41.95 8.71
C VAL A 185 4.29 42.08 10.15
N SER A 186 4.43 41.03 10.96
CA SER A 186 4.06 41.09 12.38
C SER A 186 4.80 42.19 13.13
N ALA A 187 6.11 42.36 12.91
CA ALA A 187 6.90 43.40 13.57
C ALA A 187 6.46 44.83 13.19
N VAL A 188 6.15 45.09 11.92
CA VAL A 188 5.66 46.40 11.46
C VAL A 188 4.33 46.74 12.14
N PHE A 189 3.38 45.80 12.18
CA PHE A 189 2.09 46.04 12.84
C PHE A 189 2.23 46.19 14.36
N SER A 190 3.12 45.43 15.01
CA SER A 190 3.44 45.66 16.44
C SER A 190 3.99 47.06 16.68
N GLY A 191 4.90 47.55 15.82
CA GLY A 191 5.39 48.92 15.88
C GLY A 191 4.29 49.97 15.73
N LEU A 192 3.36 49.74 14.80
CA LEU A 192 2.20 50.61 14.57
C LEU A 192 1.28 50.69 15.80
N VAL A 193 1.11 49.59 16.54
CA VAL A 193 0.34 49.57 17.80
C VAL A 193 1.03 50.36 18.91
N ILE A 194 2.37 50.40 18.94
CA ILE A 194 3.14 51.14 19.95
C ILE A 194 3.27 52.63 19.58
N ALA A 195 3.20 52.99 18.29
CA ALA A 195 3.41 54.36 17.82
C ALA A 195 2.54 55.44 18.49
N PRO A 196 1.23 55.24 18.76
CA PRO A 196 0.40 56.23 19.46
C PRO A 196 0.90 56.56 20.87
N TRP A 197 1.53 55.61 21.57
CA TRP A 197 2.10 55.84 22.90
C TRP A 197 3.31 56.78 22.85
N PHE A 198 4.20 56.60 21.86
CA PHE A 198 5.31 57.52 21.65
C PHE A 198 4.83 58.93 21.28
N LEU A 199 3.79 59.01 20.43
CA LEU A 199 3.17 60.27 20.08
C LEU A 199 2.61 60.97 21.34
N LEU A 200 1.87 60.24 22.18
CA LEU A 200 1.32 60.77 23.44
C LEU A 200 2.41 61.36 24.35
N VAL A 201 3.52 60.64 24.55
CA VAL A 201 4.66 61.11 25.34
C VAL A 201 5.30 62.36 24.71
N GLY A 202 5.41 62.40 23.38
CA GLY A 202 5.88 63.58 22.64
C GLY A 202 5.01 64.81 22.87
N LEU A 203 3.68 64.67 22.81
CA LEU A 203 2.75 65.76 23.09
C LEU A 203 2.81 66.21 24.56
N TRP A 204 2.95 65.30 25.51
CA TRP A 204 3.10 65.66 26.93
C TRP A 204 4.35 66.49 27.20
N SER A 205 5.45 66.24 26.48
CA SER A 205 6.66 67.07 26.57
C SER A 205 6.38 68.54 26.19
N GLN A 206 5.54 68.77 25.18
CA GLN A 206 5.18 70.12 24.73
C GLN A 206 4.25 70.85 25.73
N VAL A 207 3.31 70.13 26.35
CA VAL A 207 2.33 70.73 27.29
C VAL A 207 2.93 70.94 28.69
N SER A 208 4.06 70.30 29.01
CA SER A 208 4.80 70.44 30.28
C SER A 208 3.91 70.42 31.54
N PRO A 209 3.19 69.31 31.79
CA PRO A 209 2.39 69.16 33.00
C PRO A 209 3.28 69.25 34.25
N ARG A 210 2.97 70.19 35.15
CA ARG A 210 3.73 70.40 36.39
C ARG A 210 3.40 69.31 37.41
N LEU A 211 4.29 68.33 37.57
CA LEU A 211 4.17 67.20 38.50
C LEU A 211 4.74 67.52 39.90
N THR A 212 4.40 68.67 40.46
CA THR A 212 5.09 69.23 41.66
C THR A 212 4.85 68.47 42.96
N HIS A 213 3.97 67.46 43.01
CA HIS A 213 3.54 66.81 44.25
C HIS A 213 3.57 65.27 44.22
N LEU A 214 4.11 64.67 43.15
CA LEU A 214 4.22 63.21 43.04
C LEU A 214 5.11 62.61 44.13
N PHE A 215 6.16 63.33 44.54
CA PHE A 215 7.13 62.88 45.54
C PHE A 215 6.78 63.29 46.98
N SER A 216 5.55 63.71 47.23
CA SER A 216 5.12 64.01 48.60
C SER A 216 5.00 62.71 49.42
N PRO A 217 5.34 62.71 50.73
CA PRO A 217 5.25 61.52 51.58
C PRO A 217 3.85 60.88 51.63
N ASN A 218 2.80 61.67 51.40
CA ASN A 218 1.41 61.19 51.43
C ASN A 218 0.94 60.57 50.11
N VAL A 219 1.52 60.96 48.96
CA VAL A 219 1.06 60.53 47.62
C VAL A 219 1.98 59.46 47.02
N LEU A 220 3.29 59.53 47.28
CA LEU A 220 4.27 58.57 46.80
C LEU A 220 3.91 57.10 47.13
N PRO A 221 3.50 56.72 48.35
CA PRO A 221 3.15 55.33 48.65
C PRO A 221 1.94 54.83 47.86
N PHE A 222 1.02 55.73 47.47
CA PHE A 222 -0.12 55.39 46.62
C PHE A 222 0.30 55.19 45.15
N ILE A 223 1.19 56.01 44.62
CA ILE A 223 1.73 55.81 43.26
C ILE A 223 2.55 54.52 43.19
N LEU A 224 3.33 54.21 44.23
CA LEU A 224 4.09 52.98 44.31
C LEU A 224 3.17 51.75 44.38
N SER A 225 2.06 51.80 45.14
CA SER A 225 1.09 50.71 45.16
C SER A 225 0.41 50.49 43.80
N LEU A 226 0.12 51.56 43.06
CA LEU A 226 -0.38 51.46 41.68
C LEU A 226 0.65 50.85 40.73
N GLY A 227 1.93 51.25 40.83
CA GLY A 227 3.01 50.65 40.05
C GLY A 227 3.24 49.17 40.38
N ALA A 228 3.10 48.79 41.66
CA ALA A 228 3.17 47.41 42.10
C ALA A 228 2.02 46.57 41.53
N TYR A 229 0.82 47.15 41.37
CA TYR A 229 -0.29 46.49 40.69
C TYR A 229 0.00 46.23 39.21
N GLU A 230 0.51 47.22 38.49
CA GLU A 230 0.87 47.06 37.07
C GLU A 230 1.96 46.01 36.89
N PHE A 231 2.97 46.01 37.78
CA PHE A 231 4.00 44.99 37.80
C PHE A 231 3.45 43.59 38.09
N LEU A 232 2.49 43.46 39.03
CA LEU A 232 1.85 42.18 39.32
C LEU A 232 1.10 41.64 38.10
N VAL A 233 0.39 42.51 37.36
CA VAL A 233 -0.32 42.12 36.13
C VAL A 233 0.67 41.71 35.03
N PHE A 234 1.77 42.45 34.87
CA PHE A 234 2.83 42.07 33.95
C PHE A 234 3.44 40.71 34.31
N TYR A 235 3.76 40.48 35.59
CA TYR A 235 4.36 39.23 36.04
C TYR A 235 3.39 38.04 35.95
N TYR A 236 2.10 38.29 36.13
CA TYR A 236 1.03 37.32 35.83
C TYR A 236 1.04 36.88 34.36
N TRP A 237 1.20 37.84 33.43
CA TRP A 237 1.25 37.52 32.01
C TRP A 237 2.47 36.66 31.63
N VAL A 238 3.59 36.79 32.36
CA VAL A 238 4.83 36.04 32.07
C VAL A 238 4.81 34.62 32.66
N ASP A 239 4.52 34.46 33.96
CA ASP A 239 4.72 33.16 34.64
C ASP A 239 3.82 32.90 35.86
N LEU A 240 3.11 33.91 36.39
CA LEU A 240 2.41 33.75 37.66
C LEU A 240 1.13 32.89 37.54
N LYS A 241 0.90 32.03 38.54
CA LYS A 241 -0.34 31.25 38.64
C LYS A 241 -1.46 32.13 39.21
N LEU A 242 -2.70 31.86 38.76
CA LEU A 242 -3.89 32.63 39.15
C LEU A 242 -4.03 32.77 40.68
N GLY A 243 -3.87 31.69 41.45
CA GLY A 243 -3.98 31.74 42.92
C GLY A 243 -2.96 32.66 43.60
N GLN A 244 -1.74 32.74 43.07
CA GLN A 244 -0.69 33.62 43.61
C GLN A 244 -1.02 35.09 43.33
N VAL A 245 -1.52 35.39 42.13
CA VAL A 245 -1.98 36.74 41.77
C VAL A 245 -3.13 37.20 42.65
N LEU A 246 -4.10 36.32 42.92
CA LEU A 246 -5.21 36.67 43.81
C LEU A 246 -4.74 36.95 45.23
N LEU A 247 -3.80 36.14 45.76
CA LEU A 247 -3.25 36.35 47.10
C LEU A 247 -2.44 37.65 47.17
N CYS A 248 -1.44 37.82 46.29
CA CYS A 248 -0.60 39.01 46.25
C CYS A 248 -1.43 40.27 45.95
N GLY A 249 -2.37 40.18 45.00
CA GLY A 249 -3.30 41.24 44.65
C GLY A 249 -4.26 41.60 45.78
N GLY A 250 -4.70 40.61 46.58
CA GLY A 250 -5.50 40.83 47.78
C GLY A 250 -4.74 41.59 48.87
N VAL A 251 -3.48 41.22 49.12
CA VAL A 251 -2.61 41.96 50.05
C VAL A 251 -2.34 43.38 49.56
N LEU A 252 -2.01 43.54 48.27
CA LEU A 252 -1.82 44.86 47.65
C LEU A 252 -3.10 45.70 47.68
N ALA A 253 -4.28 45.10 47.63
CA ALA A 253 -5.56 45.82 47.68
C ALA A 253 -5.76 46.53 49.01
N ILE A 254 -5.44 45.84 50.10
CA ILE A 254 -5.51 46.41 51.45
C ILE A 254 -4.55 47.59 51.55
N ILE A 255 -3.29 47.42 51.12
CA ILE A 255 -2.27 48.47 51.14
C ILE A 255 -2.75 49.68 50.31
N ASN A 256 -3.21 49.45 49.09
CA ASN A 256 -3.68 50.48 48.17
C ASN A 256 -4.90 51.23 48.68
N LEU A 257 -5.80 50.55 49.42
CA LEU A 257 -6.97 51.18 50.04
C LEU A 257 -6.55 52.22 51.08
N PHE A 258 -5.60 51.89 51.95
CA PHE A 258 -5.10 52.80 52.97
C PHE A 258 -4.27 53.94 52.36
N THR A 259 -3.28 53.62 51.52
CA THR A 259 -2.42 54.64 50.88
C THR A 259 -3.25 55.57 50.00
N GLY A 260 -4.23 55.03 49.26
CA GLY A 260 -5.17 55.81 48.45
C GLY A 260 -6.01 56.75 49.30
N LYS A 261 -6.65 56.26 50.37
CA LYS A 261 -7.46 57.11 51.27
C LYS A 261 -6.62 58.27 51.84
N HIS A 262 -5.39 58.00 52.27
CA HIS A 262 -4.49 59.03 52.78
C HIS A 262 -4.06 60.04 51.70
N ALA A 263 -3.66 59.57 50.51
CA ALA A 263 -3.27 60.42 49.39
C ALA A 263 -4.41 61.34 48.92
N LEU A 264 -5.60 60.77 48.69
CA LEU A 264 -6.79 61.52 48.26
C LEU A 264 -7.25 62.52 49.33
N SER A 265 -7.24 62.14 50.61
CA SER A 265 -7.58 63.04 51.72
C SER A 265 -6.59 64.21 51.84
N SER A 266 -5.29 63.95 51.70
CA SER A 266 -4.26 65.00 51.68
C SER A 266 -4.45 65.97 50.52
N ILE A 267 -4.76 65.47 49.31
CA ILE A 267 -5.06 66.30 48.14
C ILE A 267 -6.33 67.13 48.37
N ALA A 268 -7.37 66.54 48.98
CA ALA A 268 -8.62 67.24 49.27
C ALA A 268 -8.45 68.35 50.32
N LYS A 269 -7.75 68.08 51.42
CA LYS A 269 -7.43 69.09 52.45
C LYS A 269 -6.68 70.28 51.89
N ARG A 270 -5.68 70.02 51.04
CA ARG A 270 -4.91 71.04 50.34
C ARG A 270 -5.77 71.90 49.41
N ARG A 271 -6.72 71.29 48.68
CA ARG A 271 -7.66 72.05 47.84
C ARG A 271 -8.59 72.96 48.66
N LEU A 272 -8.90 72.57 49.89
CA LEU A 272 -9.78 73.30 50.80
C LEU A 272 -9.04 74.26 51.74
N ASN A 273 -7.71 74.43 51.60
CA ASN A 273 -6.85 75.24 52.48
C ASN A 273 -7.07 74.98 53.98
N LYS A 274 -7.28 73.70 54.35
CA LYS A 274 -7.31 73.26 55.74
C LYS A 274 -6.05 72.46 56.00
N ASP A 275 -5.03 73.12 56.54
CA ASP A 275 -3.84 72.45 57.09
C ASP A 275 -4.17 71.79 58.44
#